data_AF-A0A974N910-F1
#
_entry.id   AF-A0A974N910-F1
#
_cell.length_a   1.000
_cell.length_b   1.000
_cell.length_c   1.000
_cell.angle_alpha   90.00
_cell.angle_beta   90.00
_cell.angle_gamma   90.00
#
_symmetry.space_group_name_H-M   'P 1'
#
loop_
_entity.id
_entity.type
_entity.pdbx_description
1 polymer ?
#
loop_
_entity_poly.entity_id
_entity_poly.type
_entity_poly.pdbx_seq_one_letter_code
_entity_poly.pdbx_strand_id
1 'polypeptide(L)'
;MSVTRYEVDLRLVTTSPLHSGGAEHQVDRSPSRRSRPGPGQEAPRRESEPRRFVRDGCGRPVLPGRSVKGALRAAWVRAYGGRAGGDDTEPAGSDRLLPLWGGPERAGSLRVHTIALDGVEMVERMGNAVDRYWGSAGDTALFSHEIVPAGVALRLHLSGQVGSVHDDGDPQGLERLLGQVLGLLQAGRVSLGGRQNAGWGGVRLSDAGTRSVDVARYRLDGPDGLLALLDGRGSTVAVPLVAPPDPGQLTVTVTWDSPTGILVAEPRDKEQRGDQETVDTLPLRTRSRKGRDPQDAGTLVLPGSSVRGALRSRASRIARTVLLAGQQLPGQADWSTTGVHDQLAEDPPLVHALFGSTERRGALRVLDTLALGRTQTLKRTHNAGDRWTGGVVDGGLYAEQVPAPTTRWDSITLVVDLARLGGPGQRRAALCLLGLVLAELATGTLPLGSRGTRGLGEVSVRALSLTGDTSLLGGPWEIRAGAEGGTGVARDLLARLRTLNDDVGGAGWTDYLVDAPRTAQDGE
;
A
#
# COMPACT_ATOMS: atom_id res chain seq x y z
N MET A 1 0.43 -45.05 -13.63
CA MET A 1 1.42 -44.71 -12.60
C MET A 1 2.34 -43.67 -13.18
N SER A 2 1.94 -42.40 -13.09
CA SER A 2 2.68 -41.32 -13.75
C SER A 2 2.78 -40.10 -12.84
N VAL A 3 3.97 -39.92 -12.25
CA VAL A 3 4.32 -38.63 -11.66
C VAL A 3 4.61 -37.68 -12.82
N THR A 4 3.88 -36.57 -12.88
CA THR A 4 4.12 -35.52 -13.88
C THR A 4 4.70 -34.29 -13.20
N ARG A 5 5.86 -33.83 -13.69
CA ARG A 5 6.54 -32.63 -13.22
C ARG A 5 6.39 -31.50 -14.22
N TYR A 6 6.16 -30.30 -13.71
CA TYR A 6 6.01 -29.06 -14.47
C TYR A 6 7.07 -28.06 -14.03
N GLU A 7 7.62 -27.29 -14.97
CA GLU A 7 8.56 -26.19 -14.70
C GLU A 7 8.27 -24.99 -15.59
N VAL A 8 8.31 -23.79 -15.01
CA VAL A 8 8.12 -22.54 -15.75
C VAL A 8 8.90 -21.39 -15.11
N ASP A 9 9.58 -20.63 -15.96
CA ASP A 9 10.28 -19.40 -15.59
C ASP A 9 9.54 -18.17 -16.09
N LEU A 10 9.14 -17.32 -15.15
CA LEU A 10 8.36 -16.13 -15.43
C LEU A 10 9.21 -14.87 -15.24
N ARG A 11 9.10 -13.96 -16.20
CA ARG A 11 9.65 -12.60 -16.08
C ARG A 11 8.57 -11.67 -15.58
N LEU A 12 8.78 -11.12 -14.39
CA LEU A 12 7.91 -10.11 -13.79
C LEU A 12 8.57 -8.74 -13.83
N VAL A 13 7.76 -7.69 -13.66
CA VAL A 13 8.23 -6.34 -13.37
C VAL A 13 7.49 -5.78 -12.16
N THR A 14 8.21 -5.11 -11.25
CA THR A 14 7.59 -4.39 -10.13
C THR A 14 6.82 -3.17 -10.66
N THR A 15 5.57 -3.01 -10.24
CA THR A 15 4.74 -1.84 -10.59
C THR A 15 4.69 -0.81 -9.48
N SER A 16 5.11 -1.17 -8.27
CA SER A 16 5.26 -0.28 -7.12
C SER A 16 6.46 -0.69 -6.26
N PRO A 17 6.90 0.14 -5.30
CA PRO A 17 7.96 -0.23 -4.37
C PRO A 17 7.67 -1.55 -3.68
N LEU A 18 8.69 -2.38 -3.50
CA LEU A 18 8.58 -3.70 -2.89
C LEU A 18 9.49 -3.78 -1.68
N HIS A 19 9.00 -4.37 -0.59
CA HIS A 19 9.78 -4.69 0.60
C HIS A 19 9.36 -6.05 1.16
N SER A 20 10.33 -6.90 1.47
CA SER A 20 10.11 -8.11 2.26
C SER A 20 10.98 -8.05 3.50
N GLY A 21 10.37 -7.97 4.67
CA GLY A 21 11.08 -7.82 5.94
C GLY A 21 11.87 -9.07 6.32
N GLY A 22 13.04 -8.86 6.94
CA GLY A 22 13.76 -9.87 7.74
C GLY A 22 13.31 -9.87 9.21
N ALA A 23 14.03 -10.58 10.09
CA ALA A 23 13.77 -10.55 11.53
C ALA A 23 13.79 -9.10 12.05
N GLU A 24 12.73 -8.69 12.75
CA GLU A 24 12.61 -7.32 13.24
C GLU A 24 13.64 -7.05 14.34
N HIS A 25 14.49 -6.03 14.17
CA HIS A 25 15.10 -5.40 15.35
C HIS A 25 14.02 -4.60 16.05
N GLN A 26 13.71 -5.00 17.28
CA GLN A 26 12.76 -4.33 18.13
C GLN A 26 13.43 -3.06 18.65
N VAL A 27 13.21 -1.93 17.96
CA VAL A 27 13.64 -0.62 18.45
C VAL A 27 12.91 -0.38 19.78
N ASP A 28 13.66 -0.15 20.85
CA ASP A 28 13.10 0.20 22.15
C ASP A 28 12.37 1.54 22.04
N ARG A 29 11.05 1.52 22.29
CA ARG A 29 10.14 2.68 22.26
C ARG A 29 9.62 3.07 23.65
N SER A 30 10.28 2.59 24.70
CA SER A 30 9.90 2.79 26.09
C SER A 30 9.87 4.28 26.49
N PRO A 31 9.05 4.66 27.49
CA PRO A 31 8.95 6.03 27.99
C PRO A 31 10.30 6.60 28.47
N SER A 32 11.24 5.77 28.91
CA SER A 32 12.58 6.17 29.34
C SER A 32 13.43 6.74 28.20
N ARG A 33 13.22 6.33 26.94
CA ARG A 33 13.78 6.99 25.75
C ARG A 33 13.00 8.26 25.32
N ARG A 34 11.79 8.50 25.85
CA ARG A 34 10.94 9.67 25.55
C ARG A 34 11.16 10.85 26.51
N SER A 35 11.80 10.63 27.65
CA SER A 35 12.05 11.69 28.64
C SER A 35 12.89 12.82 28.03
N ARG A 36 12.41 14.07 28.17
CA ARG A 36 13.26 15.23 27.87
C ARG A 36 14.48 15.17 28.80
N PRO A 37 15.71 15.26 28.29
CA PRO A 37 16.88 15.38 29.15
C PRO A 37 16.71 16.61 30.06
N GLY A 38 17.22 16.51 31.30
CA GLY A 38 17.29 17.67 32.18
C GLY A 38 18.15 18.78 31.56
N PRO A 39 18.03 20.03 32.02
CA PRO A 39 18.89 21.12 31.55
C PRO A 39 20.37 20.72 31.67
N GLY A 40 21.10 20.75 30.55
CA GLY A 40 22.51 20.35 30.46
C GLY A 40 22.80 18.90 30.03
N GLN A 41 21.78 18.07 29.80
CA GLN A 41 21.96 16.71 29.25
C GLN A 41 21.64 16.68 27.74
N GLU A 42 22.48 16.01 26.94
CA GLU A 42 22.18 15.75 25.53
C GLU A 42 20.97 14.81 25.43
N ALA A 43 20.02 15.14 24.56
CA ALA A 43 18.90 14.25 24.29
C ALA A 43 19.43 12.93 23.71
N PRO A 44 18.94 11.76 24.18
CA PRO A 44 19.35 10.49 23.62
C PRO A 44 19.14 10.50 22.11
N ARG A 45 20.16 10.06 21.37
CA ARG A 45 20.16 10.11 19.91
C ARG A 45 18.96 9.33 19.38
N ARG A 46 18.13 9.97 18.56
CA ARG A 46 17.06 9.28 17.80
C ARG A 46 17.70 8.28 16.85
N GLU A 47 17.71 7.01 17.25
CA GLU A 47 18.12 5.88 16.43
C GLU A 47 16.95 5.41 15.56
N SER A 48 17.19 5.31 14.26
CA SER A 48 16.30 4.61 13.34
C SER A 48 17.14 3.57 12.62
N GLU A 49 16.97 2.30 12.95
CA GLU A 49 17.59 1.24 12.17
C GLU A 49 16.77 1.00 10.90
N PRO A 50 17.37 1.07 9.70
CA PRO A 50 16.69 0.72 8.47
C PRO A 50 16.24 -0.74 8.55
N ARG A 51 14.94 -0.98 8.33
CA ARG A 51 14.41 -2.32 8.12
C ARG A 51 14.97 -2.85 6.81
N ARG A 52 16.02 -3.67 6.93
CA ARG A 52 16.69 -4.29 5.79
C ARG A 52 15.76 -5.26 5.07
N PHE A 53 16.00 -5.41 3.77
CA PHE A 53 15.38 -6.44 2.97
C PHE A 53 15.86 -7.80 3.45
N VAL A 54 14.99 -8.80 3.40
CA VAL A 54 15.36 -10.18 3.75
C VAL A 54 16.49 -10.67 2.86
N ARG A 55 17.46 -11.35 3.48
CA ARG A 55 18.68 -11.87 2.85
C ARG A 55 18.80 -13.36 3.08
N ASP A 56 19.48 -14.06 2.18
CA ASP A 56 19.83 -15.47 2.33
C ASP A 56 21.01 -15.67 3.31
N GLY A 57 21.44 -16.92 3.49
CA GLY A 57 22.58 -17.25 4.36
C GLY A 57 23.92 -16.66 3.91
N CYS A 58 24.02 -16.16 2.67
CA CYS A 58 25.19 -15.47 2.12
C CYS A 58 25.06 -13.94 2.21
N GLY A 59 23.99 -13.42 2.83
CA GLY A 59 23.74 -11.99 2.94
C GLY A 59 23.19 -11.34 1.66
N ARG A 60 22.77 -12.12 0.65
CA ARG A 60 22.22 -11.60 -0.61
C ARG A 60 20.72 -11.37 -0.49
N PRO A 61 20.17 -10.26 -1.02
CA PRO A 61 18.75 -9.98 -0.89
C PRO A 61 17.91 -10.96 -1.73
N VAL A 62 16.79 -11.41 -1.16
CA VAL A 62 15.90 -12.40 -1.79
C VAL A 62 14.43 -12.11 -1.51
N LEU A 63 13.52 -12.66 -2.31
CA LEU A 63 12.12 -12.85 -1.89
C LEU A 63 11.92 -14.34 -1.60
N PRO A 64 11.71 -14.73 -0.33
CA PRO A 64 11.57 -16.13 0.04
C PRO A 64 10.41 -16.78 -0.70
N GLY A 65 10.63 -17.99 -1.24
CA GLY A 65 9.59 -18.73 -1.98
C GLY A 65 8.30 -18.91 -1.18
N ARG A 66 8.39 -19.10 0.15
CA ARG A 66 7.23 -19.15 1.05
C ARG A 66 6.38 -17.88 1.03
N SER A 67 7.02 -16.71 0.99
CA SER A 67 6.36 -15.41 1.01
C SER A 67 5.68 -15.14 -0.34
N VAL A 68 6.34 -15.50 -1.44
CA VAL A 68 5.77 -15.43 -2.78
C VAL A 68 4.60 -16.40 -2.93
N LYS A 69 4.73 -17.65 -2.46
CA LYS A 69 3.65 -18.64 -2.45
C LYS A 69 2.44 -18.15 -1.66
N GLY A 70 2.66 -17.60 -0.47
CA GLY A 70 1.59 -17.02 0.34
C GLY A 70 0.86 -15.88 -0.38
N ALA A 71 1.59 -14.99 -1.04
CA ALA A 71 1.01 -13.89 -1.81
C ALA A 71 0.19 -14.37 -3.02
N LEU A 72 0.73 -15.32 -3.79
CA LEU A 72 0.01 -15.92 -4.92
C LEU A 72 -1.25 -16.67 -4.46
N ARG A 73 -1.14 -17.47 -3.40
CA ARG A 73 -2.28 -18.18 -2.81
C ARG A 73 -3.34 -17.21 -2.31
N ALA A 74 -2.96 -16.14 -1.61
CA ALA A 74 -3.90 -15.15 -1.09
C ALA A 74 -4.63 -14.41 -2.21
N ALA A 75 -3.92 -14.02 -3.28
CA ALA A 75 -4.53 -13.42 -4.46
C ALA A 75 -5.50 -14.39 -5.16
N TRP A 76 -5.09 -15.67 -5.26
CA TRP A 76 -5.90 -16.73 -5.84
C TRP A 76 -7.17 -17.00 -5.03
N VAL A 77 -7.07 -17.19 -3.72
CA VAL A 77 -8.22 -17.42 -2.83
C VAL A 77 -9.18 -16.23 -2.89
N ARG A 78 -8.65 -15.00 -2.94
CA ARG A 78 -9.49 -13.80 -3.05
C ARG A 78 -10.28 -13.73 -4.36
N ALA A 79 -9.70 -14.21 -5.45
CA ALA A 79 -10.33 -14.19 -6.76
C ALA A 79 -11.27 -15.39 -6.99
N TYR A 80 -10.88 -16.58 -6.54
CA TYR A 80 -11.52 -17.84 -6.94
C TYR A 80 -12.06 -18.65 -5.76
N GLY A 81 -11.67 -18.36 -4.52
CA GLY A 81 -11.93 -19.22 -3.35
C GLY A 81 -13.37 -19.24 -2.83
N GLY A 82 -14.35 -18.72 -3.58
CA GLY A 82 -15.77 -18.78 -3.22
C GLY A 82 -16.16 -17.90 -2.03
N ARG A 83 -17.19 -17.07 -2.22
CA ARG A 83 -17.95 -16.48 -1.11
C ARG A 83 -18.94 -17.56 -0.66
N ALA A 84 -18.76 -18.13 0.54
CA ALA A 84 -19.84 -18.87 1.18
C ALA A 84 -20.97 -17.87 1.50
N GLY A 85 -22.06 -17.94 0.74
CA GLY A 85 -23.23 -17.09 0.95
C GLY A 85 -24.06 -16.93 -0.32
N GLY A 86 -25.07 -17.79 -0.47
CA GLY A 86 -26.17 -17.62 -1.42
C GLY A 86 -26.39 -18.81 -2.36
N ASP A 87 -27.30 -19.68 -1.95
CA ASP A 87 -28.09 -20.63 -2.74
C ASP A 87 -27.40 -21.87 -3.35
N ASP A 88 -28.15 -22.98 -3.33
CA ASP A 88 -27.77 -24.37 -3.65
C ASP A 88 -27.39 -24.59 -5.13
N THR A 89 -26.39 -23.88 -5.62
CA THR A 89 -25.77 -24.13 -6.92
C THR A 89 -24.39 -24.74 -6.70
N GLU A 90 -24.08 -25.84 -7.42
CA GLU A 90 -22.87 -26.65 -7.22
C GLU A 90 -21.59 -25.86 -6.90
N PRO A 91 -20.73 -26.36 -5.99
CA PRO A 91 -19.48 -25.68 -5.63
C PRO A 91 -18.66 -25.41 -6.90
N ALA A 92 -18.41 -24.12 -7.17
CA ALA A 92 -17.56 -23.69 -8.27
C ALA A 92 -16.25 -24.50 -8.26
N GLY A 93 -15.80 -24.96 -9.43
CA GLY A 93 -14.66 -25.88 -9.57
C GLY A 93 -13.30 -25.41 -9.00
N SER A 94 -13.23 -24.21 -8.40
CA SER A 94 -12.09 -23.69 -7.66
C SER A 94 -11.83 -24.42 -6.33
N ASP A 95 -12.85 -24.93 -5.63
CA ASP A 95 -12.63 -25.70 -4.39
C ASP A 95 -11.77 -26.95 -4.60
N ARG A 96 -11.81 -27.52 -5.81
CA ARG A 96 -10.98 -28.67 -6.21
C ARG A 96 -9.50 -28.31 -6.42
N LEU A 97 -9.17 -27.03 -6.66
CA LEU A 97 -7.79 -26.57 -6.89
C LEU A 97 -7.09 -26.13 -5.60
N LEU A 98 -7.84 -25.79 -4.54
CA LEU A 98 -7.26 -25.36 -3.26
C LEU A 98 -6.25 -26.37 -2.68
N PRO A 99 -6.49 -27.70 -2.72
CA PRO A 99 -5.53 -28.70 -2.24
C PRO A 99 -4.16 -28.66 -2.95
N LEU A 100 -4.08 -28.18 -4.20
CA LEU A 100 -2.82 -28.09 -4.96
C LEU A 100 -1.85 -27.06 -4.37
N TRP A 101 -2.35 -26.12 -3.56
CA TRP A 101 -1.51 -25.21 -2.78
C TRP A 101 -0.85 -25.87 -1.56
N GLY A 102 -1.42 -26.99 -1.10
CA GLY A 102 -1.05 -27.68 0.13
C GLY A 102 -1.80 -27.16 1.36
N GLY A 103 -1.65 -27.91 2.46
CA GLY A 103 -2.20 -27.59 3.77
C GLY A 103 -1.31 -28.18 4.88
N PRO A 104 -1.68 -28.00 6.16
CA PRO A 104 -0.92 -28.53 7.29
C PRO A 104 -0.66 -30.04 7.16
N GLU A 105 -1.66 -30.78 6.70
CA GLU A 105 -1.64 -32.24 6.59
C GLU A 105 -1.37 -32.76 5.17
N ARG A 106 -1.06 -31.87 4.21
CA ARG A 106 -0.89 -32.27 2.79
C ARG A 106 0.14 -31.42 2.07
N ALA A 107 1.11 -32.08 1.45
CA ALA A 107 2.04 -31.43 0.54
C ALA A 107 1.29 -30.86 -0.68
N GLY A 108 1.58 -29.60 -1.02
CA GLY A 108 1.01 -28.98 -2.22
C GLY A 108 1.74 -29.40 -3.49
N SER A 109 1.00 -29.52 -4.59
CA SER A 109 1.54 -29.80 -5.92
C SER A 109 2.37 -28.65 -6.47
N LEU A 110 2.02 -27.39 -6.16
CA LEU A 110 2.74 -26.20 -6.63
C LEU A 110 3.85 -25.79 -5.64
N ARG A 111 5.07 -25.69 -6.16
CA ARG A 111 6.26 -25.14 -5.48
C ARG A 111 6.63 -23.80 -6.10
N VAL A 112 6.95 -22.85 -5.24
CA VAL A 112 7.35 -21.50 -5.60
C VAL A 112 8.76 -21.29 -5.08
N HIS A 113 9.67 -20.97 -5.98
CA HIS A 113 11.08 -20.83 -5.64
C HIS A 113 11.41 -19.41 -5.21
N THR A 114 12.52 -19.28 -4.50
CA THR A 114 13.03 -17.98 -4.04
C THR A 114 13.42 -17.12 -5.24
N ILE A 115 12.98 -15.86 -5.25
CA ILE A 115 13.44 -14.88 -6.25
C ILE A 115 14.74 -14.29 -5.74
N ALA A 116 15.84 -14.53 -6.45
CA ALA A 116 17.12 -13.88 -6.18
C ALA A 116 17.09 -12.43 -6.67
N LEU A 117 17.59 -11.51 -5.84
CA LEU A 117 17.67 -10.08 -6.15
C LEU A 117 19.14 -9.63 -6.30
N ASP A 118 20.03 -10.54 -6.68
CA ASP A 118 21.43 -10.24 -6.93
C ASP A 118 21.57 -9.17 -8.03
N GLY A 119 22.35 -8.12 -7.74
CA GLY A 119 22.52 -6.98 -8.64
C GLY A 119 21.33 -6.03 -8.72
N VAL A 120 20.23 -6.28 -8.00
CA VAL A 120 19.12 -5.34 -7.90
C VAL A 120 19.50 -4.18 -6.99
N GLU A 121 19.34 -2.96 -7.51
CA GLU A 121 19.55 -1.74 -6.73
C GLU A 121 18.50 -1.62 -5.61
N MET A 122 18.99 -1.60 -4.38
CA MET A 122 18.19 -1.34 -3.18
C MET A 122 18.24 0.14 -2.79
N VAL A 123 17.10 0.67 -2.37
CA VAL A 123 16.94 2.08 -2.00
C VAL A 123 16.32 2.18 -0.61
N GLU A 124 16.71 3.19 0.17
CA GLU A 124 16.07 3.46 1.46
C GLU A 124 14.84 4.35 1.29
N ARG A 125 13.70 3.91 1.83
CA ARG A 125 12.47 4.69 1.90
C ARG A 125 12.17 5.06 3.34
N MET A 126 12.41 6.32 3.68
CA MET A 126 12.02 6.89 4.97
C MET A 126 10.52 7.13 5.04
N GLY A 127 9.97 6.96 6.23
CA GLY A 127 8.63 7.37 6.60
C GLY A 127 8.60 7.81 8.05
N ASN A 128 7.60 8.63 8.37
CA ASN A 128 7.30 9.05 9.72
C ASN A 128 5.83 8.74 10.05
N ALA A 129 5.52 8.62 11.34
CA ALA A 129 4.13 8.78 11.79
C ALA A 129 3.94 10.22 12.29
N VAL A 130 2.77 10.78 11.99
CA VAL A 130 2.38 12.12 12.43
C VAL A 130 1.63 11.98 13.74
N ASP A 131 1.97 12.81 14.71
CA ASP A 131 1.23 12.99 15.96
C ASP A 131 -0.06 13.77 15.70
N ARG A 132 -1.19 13.28 16.21
CA ARG A 132 -2.52 13.77 15.83
C ARG A 132 -2.94 14.95 16.68
N TYR A 133 -2.34 15.10 17.87
CA TYR A 133 -2.53 16.25 18.74
C TYR A 133 -1.66 17.41 18.26
N TRP A 134 -0.36 17.18 18.04
CA TRP A 134 0.60 18.23 17.69
C TRP A 134 0.71 18.53 16.19
N GLY A 135 0.26 17.61 15.32
CA GLY A 135 0.44 17.71 13.87
C GLY A 135 1.91 17.59 13.41
N SER A 136 2.80 17.19 14.32
CA SER A 136 4.25 17.06 14.09
C SER A 136 4.65 15.60 13.85
N ALA A 137 5.91 15.34 13.50
CA ALA A 137 6.40 13.96 13.45
C ALA A 137 6.48 13.40 14.87
N GLY A 138 5.85 12.25 15.11
CA GLY A 138 5.85 11.60 16.41
C GLY A 138 7.24 11.21 16.89
N ASP A 139 7.44 11.26 18.21
CA ASP A 139 8.65 10.74 18.82
C ASP A 139 8.74 9.22 18.61
N THR A 140 9.94 8.73 18.27
CA THR A 140 10.22 7.32 17.87
C THR A 140 9.52 6.84 16.58
N ALA A 141 8.86 7.74 15.85
CA ALA A 141 8.05 7.39 14.69
C ALA A 141 8.79 7.42 13.34
N LEU A 142 10.09 7.76 13.32
CA LEU A 142 10.91 7.72 12.11
C LEU A 142 11.35 6.27 11.85
N PHE A 143 11.03 5.76 10.66
CA PHE A 143 11.44 4.45 10.21
C PHE A 143 11.96 4.52 8.79
N SER A 144 12.93 3.67 8.45
CA SER A 144 13.43 3.50 7.08
C SER A 144 13.22 2.05 6.66
N HIS A 145 12.89 1.82 5.39
CA HIS A 145 12.80 0.49 4.79
C HIS A 145 13.73 0.42 3.59
N GLU A 146 14.54 -0.63 3.50
CA GLU A 146 15.22 -0.98 2.26
C GLU A 146 14.18 -1.55 1.29
N ILE A 147 14.06 -0.99 0.09
CA ILE A 147 13.07 -1.33 -0.91
C ILE A 147 13.71 -1.68 -2.26
N VAL A 148 13.04 -2.53 -3.02
CA VAL A 148 13.21 -2.62 -4.48
C VAL A 148 12.30 -1.58 -5.12
N PRO A 149 12.82 -0.65 -5.94
CA PRO A 149 11.99 0.34 -6.63
C PRO A 149 10.99 -0.28 -7.63
N ALA A 150 10.02 0.52 -8.09
CA ALA A 150 9.19 0.16 -9.23
C ALA A 150 10.03 0.08 -10.53
N GLY A 151 9.56 -0.69 -11.51
CA GLY A 151 10.21 -0.87 -12.80
C GLY A 151 11.38 -1.86 -12.82
N VAL A 152 11.56 -2.65 -11.75
CA VAL A 152 12.63 -3.65 -11.64
C VAL A 152 12.14 -5.00 -12.14
N ALA A 153 12.95 -5.66 -12.98
CA ALA A 153 12.67 -7.00 -13.48
C ALA A 153 12.93 -8.06 -12.40
N LEU A 154 12.03 -9.02 -12.25
CA LEU A 154 12.15 -10.16 -11.34
C LEU A 154 12.04 -11.48 -12.11
N ARG A 155 12.73 -12.52 -11.65
CA ARG A 155 12.63 -13.87 -12.20
C ARG A 155 11.94 -14.79 -11.19
N LEU A 156 10.75 -15.27 -11.53
CA LEU A 156 9.97 -16.19 -10.71
C LEU A 156 9.99 -17.57 -11.34
N HIS A 157 10.64 -18.53 -10.67
CA HIS A 157 10.59 -19.94 -11.05
C HIS A 157 9.46 -20.64 -10.28
N LEU A 158 8.58 -21.33 -11.00
CA LEU A 158 7.54 -22.19 -10.44
C LEU A 158 7.77 -23.62 -10.91
N SER A 159 7.55 -24.58 -10.02
CA SER A 159 7.56 -25.99 -10.38
C SER A 159 6.35 -26.70 -9.79
N GLY A 160 5.75 -27.62 -10.53
CA GLY A 160 4.60 -28.39 -10.09
C GLY A 160 4.91 -29.89 -10.12
N GLN A 161 4.27 -30.65 -9.24
CA GLN A 161 4.29 -32.10 -9.30
C GLN A 161 2.92 -32.66 -8.93
N VAL A 162 2.40 -33.55 -9.77
CA VAL A 162 1.13 -34.25 -9.58
C VAL A 162 1.32 -35.73 -9.83
N GLY A 163 0.43 -36.53 -9.25
CA GLY A 163 0.51 -37.97 -9.27
C GLY A 163 1.46 -38.51 -8.21
N SER A 164 1.31 -39.80 -7.96
CA SER A 164 2.06 -40.59 -7.02
C SER A 164 2.32 -41.97 -7.61
N VAL A 165 2.90 -42.87 -6.83
CA VAL A 165 2.99 -44.30 -7.19
C VAL A 165 1.62 -44.99 -7.15
N HIS A 166 0.60 -44.36 -6.54
CA HIS A 166 -0.74 -44.93 -6.33
C HIS A 166 -1.81 -44.33 -7.25
N ASP A 167 -1.63 -43.11 -7.74
CA ASP A 167 -2.61 -42.39 -8.57
C ASP A 167 -1.91 -41.43 -9.55
N ASP A 168 -2.58 -41.08 -10.66
CA ASP A 168 -2.01 -40.18 -11.67
C ASP A 168 -2.22 -38.67 -11.33
N GLY A 169 -2.85 -38.36 -10.19
CA GLY A 169 -3.12 -37.00 -9.72
C GLY A 169 -4.07 -36.20 -10.62
N ASP A 170 -3.96 -34.88 -10.57
CA ASP A 170 -4.74 -33.96 -11.42
C ASP A 170 -3.83 -33.00 -12.22
N PRO A 171 -3.19 -33.49 -13.31
CA PRO A 171 -2.40 -32.64 -14.22
C PRO A 171 -3.19 -31.47 -14.80
N GLN A 172 -4.45 -31.70 -15.18
CA GLN A 172 -5.32 -30.66 -15.75
C GLN A 172 -5.70 -29.60 -14.70
N GLY A 173 -5.89 -30.00 -13.45
CA GLY A 173 -6.07 -29.08 -12.32
C GLY A 173 -4.85 -28.20 -12.09
N LEU A 174 -3.65 -28.76 -12.13
CA LEU A 174 -2.41 -27.98 -12.00
C LEU A 174 -2.23 -27.00 -13.15
N GLU A 175 -2.49 -27.41 -14.40
CA GLU A 175 -2.43 -26.52 -15.57
C GLU A 175 -3.47 -25.38 -15.45
N ARG A 176 -4.70 -25.68 -15.02
CA ARG A 176 -5.73 -24.65 -14.74
C ARG A 176 -5.31 -23.70 -13.63
N LEU A 177 -4.73 -24.21 -12.54
CA LEU A 177 -4.22 -23.39 -11.44
C LEU A 177 -3.11 -22.44 -11.92
N LEU A 178 -2.17 -22.95 -12.71
CA LEU A 178 -1.12 -22.13 -13.33
C LEU A 178 -1.73 -21.04 -14.22
N GLY A 179 -2.69 -21.38 -15.09
CA GLY A 179 -3.39 -20.40 -15.93
C GLY A 179 -4.08 -19.29 -15.14
N GLN A 180 -4.70 -19.62 -14.00
CA GLN A 180 -5.32 -18.65 -13.08
C GLN A 180 -4.29 -17.77 -12.36
N VAL A 181 -3.18 -18.34 -11.90
CA VAL A 181 -2.08 -17.58 -11.29
C VAL A 181 -1.43 -16.63 -12.30
N LEU A 182 -1.20 -17.09 -13.53
CA LEU A 182 -0.66 -16.28 -14.62
C LEU A 182 -1.62 -15.15 -14.98
N GLY A 183 -2.92 -15.41 -15.05
CA GLY A 183 -3.93 -14.38 -15.29
C GLY A 183 -3.98 -13.31 -14.20
N LEU A 184 -3.84 -13.69 -12.93
CA LEU A 184 -3.73 -12.75 -11.81
C LEU A 184 -2.46 -11.89 -11.89
N LEU A 185 -1.33 -12.47 -12.27
CA LEU A 185 -0.08 -11.75 -12.51
C LEU A 185 -0.21 -10.80 -13.71
N GLN A 186 -0.80 -11.24 -14.82
CA GLN A 186 -1.04 -10.41 -16.00
C GLN A 186 -1.88 -9.17 -15.66
N ALA A 187 -2.94 -9.38 -14.89
CA ALA A 187 -3.84 -8.31 -14.45
C ALA A 187 -3.27 -7.43 -13.32
N GLY A 188 -2.02 -7.66 -12.87
CA GLY A 188 -1.38 -6.89 -11.80
C GLY A 188 -2.05 -7.03 -10.43
N ARG A 189 -2.74 -8.15 -10.19
CA ARG A 189 -3.54 -8.39 -8.96
C ARG A 189 -2.78 -9.09 -7.84
N VAL A 190 -1.51 -9.39 -8.07
CA VAL A 190 -0.61 -9.97 -7.08
C VAL A 190 0.21 -8.86 -6.45
N SER A 191 0.29 -8.87 -5.12
CA SER A 191 1.20 -8.00 -4.37
C SER A 191 2.13 -8.85 -3.51
N LEU A 192 3.44 -8.73 -3.73
CA LEU A 192 4.48 -9.42 -2.98
C LEU A 192 4.96 -8.57 -1.79
N GLY A 193 5.39 -9.23 -0.71
CA GLY A 193 5.97 -8.53 0.44
C GLY A 193 4.96 -7.73 1.29
N GLY A 194 5.51 -6.83 2.11
CA GLY A 194 4.79 -6.07 3.13
C GLY A 194 4.30 -4.69 2.69
N ARG A 195 3.68 -3.97 3.62
CA ARG A 195 3.18 -2.58 3.45
C ARG A 195 2.24 -2.37 2.25
N GLN A 196 1.49 -3.39 1.87
CA GLN A 196 0.58 -3.34 0.73
C GLN A 196 -0.52 -2.26 0.84
N ASN A 197 -0.89 -1.82 2.05
CA ASN A 197 -1.81 -0.68 2.25
C ASN A 197 -1.21 0.68 1.86
N ALA A 198 0.12 0.79 1.84
CA ALA A 198 0.84 1.94 1.30
C ALA A 198 1.10 1.81 -0.21
N GLY A 199 0.42 0.88 -0.89
CA GLY A 199 0.53 0.70 -2.33
C GLY A 199 1.69 -0.19 -2.77
N TRP A 200 2.44 -0.77 -1.84
CA TRP A 200 3.65 -1.53 -2.13
C TRP A 200 3.36 -2.96 -2.62
N GLY A 201 4.35 -3.52 -3.29
CA GLY A 201 4.42 -4.94 -3.63
C GLY A 201 3.84 -5.31 -4.98
N GLY A 202 3.30 -4.35 -5.75
CA GLY A 202 2.68 -4.62 -7.04
C GLY A 202 3.67 -5.26 -8.00
N VAL A 203 3.26 -6.36 -8.64
CA VAL A 203 4.01 -7.05 -9.69
C VAL A 203 3.08 -7.45 -10.82
N ARG A 204 3.61 -7.53 -12.03
CA ARG A 204 2.93 -8.08 -13.19
C ARG A 204 3.88 -8.84 -14.10
N LEU A 205 3.35 -9.64 -15.02
CA LEU A 205 4.15 -10.21 -16.11
C LEU A 205 4.79 -9.06 -16.93
N SER A 206 6.03 -9.25 -17.35
CA SER A 206 6.79 -8.20 -18.06
C SER A 206 6.13 -7.83 -19.39
N ASP A 207 5.64 -8.84 -20.11
CA ASP A 207 4.93 -8.68 -21.38
C ASP A 207 3.41 -8.57 -21.15
N ALA A 208 2.85 -7.40 -21.48
CA ALA A 208 1.43 -7.12 -21.33
C ALA A 208 0.55 -7.85 -22.37
N GLY A 209 1.15 -8.38 -23.45
CA GLY A 209 0.46 -9.09 -24.52
C GLY A 209 0.37 -10.61 -24.32
N THR A 210 1.03 -11.17 -23.31
CA THR A 210 1.07 -12.62 -23.07
C THR A 210 -0.35 -13.19 -22.94
N ARG A 211 -0.66 -14.24 -23.71
CA ARG A 211 -1.95 -14.97 -23.69
C ARG A 211 -1.82 -16.41 -23.23
N SER A 212 -0.66 -17.01 -23.44
CA SER A 212 -0.29 -18.32 -22.92
C SER A 212 1.18 -18.32 -22.54
N VAL A 213 1.57 -19.23 -21.65
CA VAL A 213 2.96 -19.47 -21.29
C VAL A 213 3.28 -20.93 -21.55
N ASP A 214 4.41 -21.16 -22.21
CA ASP A 214 4.95 -22.49 -22.43
C ASP A 214 5.53 -23.03 -21.12
N VAL A 215 4.99 -24.16 -20.66
CA VAL A 215 5.40 -24.84 -19.44
C VAL A 215 6.06 -26.15 -19.81
N ALA A 216 7.29 -26.37 -19.33
CA ALA A 216 7.97 -27.64 -19.51
C ALA A 216 7.27 -28.72 -18.67
N ARG A 217 7.02 -29.87 -19.29
CA ARG A 217 6.29 -31.00 -18.72
C ARG A 217 7.08 -32.29 -18.93
N TYR A 218 7.33 -32.98 -17.83
CA TYR A 218 8.08 -34.22 -17.76
C TYR A 218 7.20 -35.32 -17.17
N ARG A 219 7.04 -36.43 -17.88
CA ARG A 219 6.42 -37.64 -17.34
C ARG A 219 7.53 -38.49 -16.72
N LEU A 220 7.40 -38.83 -15.44
CA LEU A 220 8.39 -39.59 -14.68
C LEU A 220 7.89 -41.02 -14.43
N ASP A 221 7.32 -41.62 -15.47
CA ASP A 221 6.76 -42.98 -15.49
C ASP A 221 7.74 -44.03 -16.04
N GLY A 222 8.96 -43.64 -16.41
CA GLY A 222 10.01 -44.53 -16.86
C GLY A 222 11.39 -43.88 -17.01
N PRO A 223 12.42 -44.67 -17.35
CA PRO A 223 13.81 -44.19 -17.48
C PRO A 223 13.98 -43.04 -18.48
N ASP A 224 13.30 -43.10 -19.63
CA ASP A 224 13.38 -42.07 -20.67
C ASP A 224 12.89 -40.71 -20.15
N GLY A 225 11.84 -40.72 -19.33
CA GLY A 225 11.29 -39.51 -18.70
C GLY A 225 12.23 -38.89 -17.66
N LEU A 226 12.96 -39.73 -16.91
CA LEU A 226 13.98 -39.28 -15.97
C LEU A 226 15.20 -38.70 -16.69
N LEU A 227 15.65 -39.35 -17.78
CA LEU A 227 16.73 -38.82 -18.63
C LEU A 227 16.32 -37.50 -19.28
N ALA A 228 15.08 -37.39 -19.79
CA ALA A 228 14.55 -36.14 -20.34
C ALA A 228 14.53 -35.01 -19.31
N LEU A 229 14.23 -35.29 -18.03
CA LEU A 229 14.31 -34.31 -16.95
C LEU A 229 15.75 -33.84 -16.70
N LEU A 230 16.72 -34.76 -16.67
CA LEU A 230 18.14 -34.43 -16.45
C LEU A 230 18.72 -33.62 -17.62
N ASP A 231 18.33 -33.94 -18.85
CA ASP A 231 18.78 -33.24 -20.06
C ASP A 231 18.01 -31.93 -20.34
N GLY A 232 16.95 -31.64 -19.57
CA GLY A 232 16.07 -30.49 -19.82
C GLY A 232 15.25 -30.59 -21.11
N ARG A 233 14.99 -31.81 -21.60
CA ARG A 233 14.30 -32.11 -22.88
C ARG A 233 12.87 -32.60 -22.66
N GLY A 234 12.12 -31.91 -21.81
CA GLY A 234 10.72 -32.21 -21.55
C GLY A 234 9.83 -31.89 -22.75
N SER A 235 8.60 -32.41 -22.73
CA SER A 235 7.54 -31.90 -23.61
C SER A 235 7.12 -30.50 -23.15
N THR A 236 6.58 -29.68 -24.04
CA THR A 236 6.03 -28.37 -23.68
C THR A 236 4.51 -28.40 -23.76
N VAL A 237 3.84 -27.79 -22.78
CA VAL A 237 2.41 -27.52 -22.81
C VAL A 237 2.16 -26.02 -22.76
N ALA A 238 1.38 -25.51 -23.70
CA ALA A 238 0.96 -24.11 -23.72
C ALA A 238 -0.18 -23.92 -22.71
N VAL A 239 0.09 -23.24 -21.60
CA VAL A 239 -0.91 -22.96 -20.56
C VAL A 239 -1.54 -21.59 -20.84
N PRO A 240 -2.84 -21.51 -21.19
CA PRO A 240 -3.50 -20.24 -21.42
C PRO A 240 -3.70 -19.47 -20.11
N LEU A 241 -3.58 -18.15 -20.19
CA LEU A 241 -3.90 -17.26 -19.08
C LEU A 241 -5.43 -17.20 -18.89
N VAL A 242 -5.88 -17.39 -17.65
CA VAL A 242 -7.30 -17.28 -17.31
C VAL A 242 -7.59 -15.88 -16.81
N ALA A 243 -8.45 -15.14 -17.51
CA ALA A 243 -8.86 -13.81 -17.05
C ALA A 243 -9.46 -13.89 -15.63
N PRO A 244 -8.96 -13.11 -14.67
CA PRO A 244 -9.49 -13.14 -13.32
C PRO A 244 -10.87 -12.47 -13.25
N PRO A 245 -11.78 -12.92 -12.35
CA PRO A 245 -13.10 -12.32 -12.14
C PRO A 245 -13.00 -10.88 -11.66
N ASP A 246 -14.10 -10.14 -11.46
CA ASP A 246 -14.03 -8.79 -10.87
C ASP A 246 -13.38 -8.82 -9.47
N PRO A 247 -12.44 -7.92 -9.14
CA PRO A 247 -11.74 -7.94 -7.84
C PRO A 247 -12.62 -7.53 -6.64
N GLY A 248 -13.88 -7.09 -6.86
CA GLY A 248 -14.78 -6.59 -5.84
C GLY A 248 -14.20 -5.36 -5.13
N GLN A 249 -13.50 -4.52 -5.88
CA GLN A 249 -12.82 -3.32 -5.37
C GLN A 249 -13.47 -2.06 -5.90
N LEU A 250 -13.40 -1.01 -5.10
CA LEU A 250 -13.71 0.34 -5.55
C LEU A 250 -12.42 1.11 -5.75
N THR A 251 -12.31 1.82 -6.87
CA THR A 251 -11.16 2.66 -7.21
C THR A 251 -11.60 4.12 -7.20
N VAL A 252 -10.90 4.94 -6.42
CA VAL A 252 -11.02 6.41 -6.43
C VAL A 252 -9.81 6.96 -7.16
N THR A 253 -10.04 7.76 -8.20
CA THR A 253 -8.99 8.47 -8.94
C THR A 253 -9.19 9.96 -8.80
N VAL A 254 -8.19 10.66 -8.27
CA VAL A 254 -8.22 12.12 -8.10
C VAL A 254 -7.23 12.72 -9.08
N THR A 255 -7.73 13.50 -10.04
CA THR A 255 -6.92 14.33 -10.94
C THR A 255 -6.75 15.69 -10.30
N TRP A 256 -5.52 16.19 -10.22
CA TRP A 256 -5.19 17.29 -9.32
C TRP A 256 -3.90 18.02 -9.73
N ASP A 257 -3.72 19.23 -9.19
CA ASP A 257 -2.49 20.03 -9.27
C ASP A 257 -2.07 20.48 -7.86
N SER A 258 -0.82 20.93 -7.70
CA SER A 258 -0.35 21.57 -6.47
C SER A 258 0.11 23.01 -6.71
N PRO A 259 -0.76 24.02 -6.48
CA PRO A 259 -0.43 25.42 -6.72
C PRO A 259 0.78 25.92 -5.92
N THR A 260 0.94 25.43 -4.69
CA THR A 260 2.03 25.83 -3.79
C THR A 260 3.24 24.90 -3.83
N GLY A 261 3.11 23.74 -4.48
CA GLY A 261 4.11 22.67 -4.52
C GLY A 261 4.04 21.76 -3.28
N ILE A 262 4.35 20.47 -3.47
CA ILE A 262 4.36 19.46 -2.41
C ILE A 262 5.79 19.02 -2.12
N LEU A 263 6.17 19.07 -0.84
CA LEU A 263 7.47 18.60 -0.39
C LEU A 263 7.32 17.39 0.53
N VAL A 264 7.70 16.22 0.04
CA VAL A 264 8.08 15.07 0.88
C VAL A 264 9.59 15.02 0.85
N ALA A 265 10.25 15.23 1.99
CA ALA A 265 11.71 15.35 2.03
C ALA A 265 12.38 13.98 1.88
N GLU A 266 13.52 13.95 1.20
CA GLU A 266 14.35 12.76 1.13
C GLU A 266 15.23 12.58 2.39
N PRO A 267 15.80 11.38 2.59
CA PRO A 267 16.76 11.11 3.66
C PRO A 267 17.96 12.05 3.64
N ARG A 268 18.32 12.62 4.80
CA ARG A 268 19.52 13.45 4.97
C ARG A 268 20.58 12.73 5.80
N ASP A 269 21.85 13.04 5.53
CA ASP A 269 22.95 12.65 6.41
C ASP A 269 23.09 13.68 7.56
N LYS A 270 23.13 13.16 8.79
CA LYS A 270 23.16 13.98 10.00
C LYS A 270 24.46 14.78 10.13
N GLU A 271 25.54 14.31 9.51
CA GLU A 271 26.89 14.90 9.54
C GLU A 271 27.04 16.12 8.61
N GLN A 272 26.07 16.37 7.73
CA GLN A 272 26.06 17.53 6.81
C GLN A 272 25.51 18.82 7.45
N ARG A 273 25.21 18.82 8.76
CA ARG A 273 25.04 20.05 9.54
C ARG A 273 26.41 20.64 9.88
N GLY A 274 27.14 21.09 8.86
CA GLY A 274 28.34 21.92 9.02
C GLY A 274 27.96 23.40 9.04
N ASP A 275 28.71 24.19 9.80
CA ASP A 275 28.42 25.60 10.12
C ASP A 275 28.48 26.60 8.94
N GLN A 276 28.69 26.19 7.68
CA GLN A 276 29.01 27.15 6.60
C GLN A 276 28.22 27.09 5.29
N GLU A 277 27.31 26.14 5.06
CA GLU A 277 26.31 26.30 3.99
C GLU A 277 25.15 25.35 4.21
N THR A 278 23.93 25.87 4.31
CA THR A 278 22.77 25.00 4.53
C THR A 278 22.47 24.21 3.28
N VAL A 279 22.80 22.92 3.31
CA VAL A 279 22.37 21.97 2.28
C VAL A 279 20.85 22.02 2.16
N ASP A 280 20.35 22.24 0.94
CA ASP A 280 18.92 22.40 0.67
C ASP A 280 18.13 21.13 1.03
N THR A 281 16.87 21.26 1.46
CA THR A 281 16.01 20.08 1.65
C THR A 281 15.52 19.64 0.29
N LEU A 282 15.84 18.42 -0.09
CA LEU A 282 15.53 17.91 -1.41
C LEU A 282 14.24 17.10 -1.39
N PRO A 283 13.42 17.16 -2.45
CA PRO A 283 12.20 16.39 -2.57
C PRO A 283 12.51 14.93 -2.90
N LEU A 284 11.71 14.04 -2.33
CA LEU A 284 11.85 12.60 -2.47
C LEU A 284 11.60 12.15 -3.91
N ARG A 285 12.47 11.27 -4.39
CA ARG A 285 12.40 10.62 -5.69
C ARG A 285 12.32 9.10 -5.55
N THR A 286 11.95 8.43 -6.63
CA THR A 286 11.73 6.97 -6.65
C THR A 286 12.94 6.17 -6.17
N ARG A 287 14.15 6.69 -6.42
CA ARG A 287 15.44 6.10 -6.04
C ARG A 287 16.32 7.02 -5.17
N SER A 288 15.72 7.94 -4.41
CA SER A 288 16.43 8.78 -3.44
C SER A 288 17.24 7.95 -2.45
N ARG A 289 18.52 8.27 -2.31
CA ARG A 289 19.44 7.63 -1.36
C ARG A 289 20.41 8.69 -0.84
N LYS A 290 20.84 8.51 0.41
CA LYS A 290 21.90 9.32 1.03
C LYS A 290 23.14 9.40 0.12
N GLY A 291 23.62 10.62 -0.10
CA GLY A 291 24.79 10.92 -0.94
C GLY A 291 24.58 10.78 -2.45
N ARG A 292 23.37 10.48 -2.94
CA ARG A 292 23.09 10.38 -4.37
C ARG A 292 22.76 11.75 -4.97
N ASP A 293 23.22 12.01 -6.18
CA ASP A 293 22.75 13.16 -6.96
C ASP A 293 21.24 13.05 -7.24
N PRO A 294 20.44 14.08 -6.95
CA PRO A 294 19.01 14.13 -7.25
C PRO A 294 18.67 13.88 -8.73
N GLN A 295 19.56 14.18 -9.67
CA GLN A 295 19.35 13.93 -11.09
C GLN A 295 19.32 12.42 -11.40
N ASP A 296 20.07 11.62 -10.64
CA ASP A 296 20.15 10.16 -10.79
C ASP A 296 19.12 9.41 -9.92
N ALA A 297 18.46 10.12 -9.01
CA ALA A 297 17.49 9.55 -8.07
C ALA A 297 16.10 9.27 -8.68
N GLY A 298 15.93 9.51 -9.99
CA GLY A 298 14.70 9.23 -10.73
C GLY A 298 13.61 10.29 -10.55
N THR A 299 12.36 9.89 -10.74
CA THR A 299 11.20 10.80 -10.75
C THR A 299 10.79 11.21 -9.34
N LEU A 300 10.29 12.45 -9.18
CA LEU A 300 9.67 12.89 -7.93
C LEU A 300 8.49 11.98 -7.56
N VAL A 301 8.36 11.67 -6.28
CA VAL A 301 7.31 10.79 -5.76
C VAL A 301 6.63 11.40 -4.56
N LEU A 302 5.31 11.45 -4.60
CA LEU A 302 4.45 11.61 -3.45
C LEU A 302 4.05 10.19 -2.97
N PRO A 303 4.63 9.70 -1.85
CA PRO A 303 4.40 8.31 -1.45
C PRO A 303 2.95 8.07 -1.07
N GLY A 304 2.42 6.90 -1.45
CA GLY A 304 1.08 6.48 -1.08
C GLY A 304 0.90 6.42 0.44
N SER A 305 1.96 6.09 1.20
CA SER A 305 1.95 6.17 2.66
C SER A 305 1.73 7.59 3.20
N SER A 306 2.24 8.62 2.52
CA SER A 306 2.11 10.02 2.94
C SER A 306 0.70 10.52 2.69
N VAL A 307 0.15 10.26 1.51
CA VAL A 307 -1.25 10.56 1.19
C VAL A 307 -2.18 9.83 2.15
N ARG A 308 -1.98 8.53 2.33
CA ARG A 308 -2.76 7.72 3.27
C ARG A 308 -2.68 8.23 4.71
N GLY A 309 -1.51 8.67 5.16
CA GLY A 309 -1.31 9.23 6.49
C GLY A 309 -2.11 10.53 6.69
N ALA A 310 -2.12 11.40 5.69
CA ALA A 310 -2.92 12.63 5.68
C ALA A 310 -4.43 12.32 5.68
N LEU A 311 -4.88 11.41 4.81
CA LEU A 311 -6.27 10.97 4.75
C LEU A 311 -6.73 10.35 6.08
N ARG A 312 -5.91 9.48 6.70
CA ARG A 312 -6.22 8.88 8.01
C ARG A 312 -6.37 9.95 9.08
N SER A 313 -5.44 10.91 9.11
CA SER A 313 -5.46 11.98 10.11
C SER A 313 -6.72 12.82 10.00
N ARG A 314 -7.19 13.11 8.78
CA ARG A 314 -8.45 13.81 8.57
C ARG A 314 -9.66 12.96 8.87
N ALA A 315 -9.68 11.69 8.49
CA ALA A 315 -10.76 10.76 8.84
C ALA A 315 -10.94 10.67 10.36
N SER A 316 -9.84 10.52 11.11
CA SER A 316 -9.84 10.50 12.57
C SER A 316 -10.38 11.80 13.16
N ARG A 317 -9.94 12.97 12.63
CA ARG A 317 -10.46 14.28 13.04
C ARG A 317 -11.97 14.37 12.84
N ILE A 318 -12.46 14.09 11.63
CA ILE A 318 -13.89 14.17 11.27
C ILE A 318 -14.70 13.25 12.19
N ALA A 319 -14.30 11.98 12.32
CA ALA A 319 -15.00 11.01 13.15
C ALA A 319 -15.07 11.45 14.61
N ARG A 320 -13.97 11.92 15.19
CA ARG A 320 -13.93 12.39 16.59
C ARG A 320 -14.73 13.67 16.80
N THR A 321 -14.74 14.60 15.83
CA THR A 321 -15.59 15.79 15.90
C THR A 321 -17.08 15.43 15.92
N VAL A 322 -17.49 14.45 15.11
CA VAL A 322 -18.88 13.95 15.11
C VAL A 322 -19.22 13.30 16.45
N LEU A 323 -18.35 12.41 16.96
CA LEU A 323 -18.57 11.75 18.26
C LEU A 323 -18.62 12.74 19.43
N LEU A 324 -17.82 13.81 19.38
CA LEU A 324 -17.86 14.89 20.37
C LEU A 324 -19.19 15.64 20.32
N ALA A 325 -19.64 16.01 19.12
CA ALA A 325 -20.92 16.68 18.94
C ALA A 325 -22.10 15.82 19.40
N GLY A 326 -22.00 14.50 19.22
CA GLY A 326 -23.00 13.52 19.68
C GLY A 326 -22.91 13.12 21.15
N GLN A 327 -21.96 13.67 21.94
CA GLN A 327 -21.69 13.27 23.33
C GLN A 327 -21.37 11.75 23.49
N GLN A 328 -20.79 11.14 22.46
CA GLN A 328 -20.52 9.69 22.37
C GLN A 328 -19.04 9.35 22.51
N LEU A 329 -18.18 10.31 22.84
CA LEU A 329 -16.76 10.04 23.10
C LEU A 329 -16.62 9.33 24.46
N PRO A 330 -16.12 8.08 24.50
CA PRO A 330 -15.66 7.50 25.75
C PRO A 330 -14.54 8.38 26.31
N GLY A 331 -14.53 8.59 27.62
CA GLY A 331 -13.67 9.48 28.42
C GLY A 331 -12.53 10.20 27.68
N GLN A 332 -12.48 11.53 27.79
CA GLN A 332 -11.58 12.42 27.07
C GLN A 332 -10.10 12.01 27.23
N ALA A 333 -9.58 11.21 26.30
CA ALA A 333 -8.18 10.81 26.27
C ALA A 333 -7.33 12.05 25.96
N ASP A 334 -6.48 12.45 26.91
CA ASP A 334 -5.54 13.55 26.69
C ASP A 334 -4.35 13.08 25.85
N TRP A 335 -4.38 13.43 24.57
CA TRP A 335 -3.31 13.09 23.62
C TRP A 335 -2.07 13.97 23.72
N SER A 336 -2.03 14.95 24.62
CA SER A 336 -0.85 15.82 24.78
C SER A 336 0.42 15.02 25.13
N THR A 337 0.25 13.87 25.79
CA THR A 337 1.33 12.96 26.23
C THR A 337 1.24 11.54 25.66
N THR A 338 0.18 11.21 24.92
CA THR A 338 -0.03 9.88 24.32
C THR A 338 0.88 9.66 23.12
N GLY A 339 1.54 8.50 23.04
CA GLY A 339 2.40 8.17 21.90
C GLY A 339 1.59 7.97 20.60
N VAL A 340 2.19 8.26 19.45
CA VAL A 340 1.48 8.19 18.16
C VAL A 340 0.86 6.81 17.87
N HIS A 341 1.49 5.72 18.29
CA HIS A 341 0.92 4.38 18.10
C HIS A 341 -0.33 4.14 18.95
N ASP A 342 -0.35 4.68 20.17
CA ASP A 342 -1.48 4.58 21.09
C ASP A 342 -2.63 5.48 20.61
N GLN A 343 -2.32 6.69 20.13
CA GLN A 343 -3.32 7.56 19.46
C GLN A 343 -4.00 6.84 18.29
N LEU A 344 -3.23 6.09 17.48
CA LEU A 344 -3.76 5.32 16.35
C LEU A 344 -4.60 4.10 16.79
N ALA A 345 -4.31 3.53 17.96
CA ALA A 345 -5.08 2.44 18.53
C ALA A 345 -6.46 2.92 19.01
N GLU A 346 -6.58 4.18 19.39
CA GLU A 346 -7.85 4.80 19.79
C GLU A 346 -8.68 5.39 18.61
N ASP A 347 -8.24 5.20 17.35
CA ASP A 347 -9.05 5.62 16.20
C ASP A 347 -10.43 4.90 16.23
N PRO A 348 -11.53 5.57 15.85
CA PRO A 348 -12.86 4.94 15.80
C PRO A 348 -12.91 3.70 14.88
N PRO A 349 -13.80 2.71 15.12
CA PRO A 349 -13.86 1.45 14.38
C PRO A 349 -13.90 1.62 12.85
N LEU A 350 -14.66 2.59 12.33
CA LEU A 350 -14.73 2.86 10.90
C LEU A 350 -13.40 3.37 10.31
N VAL A 351 -12.64 4.15 11.09
CA VAL A 351 -11.29 4.61 10.73
C VAL A 351 -10.33 3.41 10.71
N HIS A 352 -10.43 2.48 11.67
CA HIS A 352 -9.66 1.22 11.62
C HIS A 352 -10.07 0.34 10.44
N ALA A 353 -11.36 0.26 10.10
CA ALA A 353 -11.82 -0.52 8.96
C ALA A 353 -11.17 -0.02 7.64
N LEU A 354 -11.09 1.30 7.45
CA LEU A 354 -10.43 1.91 6.29
C LEU A 354 -8.89 1.83 6.38
N PHE A 355 -8.30 2.27 7.49
CA PHE A 355 -6.86 2.54 7.59
C PHE A 355 -6.08 1.53 8.44
N GLY A 356 -6.73 0.51 8.97
CA GLY A 356 -6.13 -0.56 9.76
C GLY A 356 -5.61 -0.12 11.13
N SER A 357 -5.22 -1.13 11.89
CA SER A 357 -4.54 -1.01 13.19
C SER A 357 -3.18 -1.71 13.12
N THR A 358 -2.52 -1.86 14.27
CA THR A 358 -1.34 -2.71 14.43
C THR A 358 -1.63 -4.19 14.17
N GLU A 359 -2.87 -4.62 14.45
CA GLU A 359 -3.29 -6.02 14.36
C GLU A 359 -4.00 -6.35 13.04
N ARG A 360 -4.73 -5.38 12.47
CA ARG A 360 -5.57 -5.61 11.29
C ARG A 360 -5.20 -4.69 10.14
N ARG A 361 -5.09 -5.29 8.96
CA ARG A 361 -4.94 -4.56 7.70
C ARG A 361 -6.28 -3.90 7.31
N GLY A 362 -6.28 -2.58 7.18
CA GLY A 362 -7.44 -1.80 6.68
C GLY A 362 -7.72 -1.99 5.19
N ALA A 363 -8.93 -1.60 4.78
CA ALA A 363 -9.46 -1.75 3.43
C ALA A 363 -8.86 -0.77 2.39
N LEU A 364 -8.36 0.39 2.83
CA LEU A 364 -7.83 1.43 1.95
C LEU A 364 -6.34 1.21 1.65
N ARG A 365 -6.06 1.02 0.36
CA ARG A 365 -4.73 1.10 -0.24
C ARG A 365 -4.59 2.41 -1.01
N VAL A 366 -3.43 3.05 -0.89
CA VAL A 366 -3.09 4.26 -1.66
C VAL A 366 -1.81 4.00 -2.44
N LEU A 367 -1.81 4.24 -3.74
CA LEU A 367 -0.64 4.05 -4.60
C LEU A 367 0.30 5.26 -4.51
N ASP A 368 1.58 5.05 -4.86
CA ASP A 368 2.51 6.15 -5.07
C ASP A 368 2.05 7.00 -6.25
N THR A 369 2.20 8.32 -6.13
CA THR A 369 1.88 9.31 -7.16
C THR A 369 3.18 9.90 -7.67
N LEU A 370 3.43 9.81 -8.97
CA LEU A 370 4.66 10.21 -9.63
C LEU A 370 4.48 11.50 -10.41
N ALA A 371 5.52 12.33 -10.42
CA ALA A 371 5.52 13.47 -11.32
C ALA A 371 5.67 13.02 -12.79
N LEU A 372 5.00 13.72 -13.70
CA LEU A 372 5.00 13.43 -15.12
C LEU A 372 6.00 14.33 -15.85
N GLY A 373 6.83 13.72 -16.71
CA GLY A 373 7.82 14.44 -17.52
C GLY A 373 9.00 14.98 -16.71
N ARG A 374 9.72 15.96 -17.29
CA ARG A 374 10.85 16.62 -16.61
C ARG A 374 10.31 17.61 -15.59
N THR A 375 10.83 17.54 -14.38
CA THR A 375 10.40 18.37 -13.26
C THR A 375 11.48 19.37 -12.87
N GLN A 376 11.05 20.58 -12.55
CA GLN A 376 11.90 21.63 -12.01
C GLN A 376 11.58 21.81 -10.53
N THR A 377 12.61 22.14 -9.76
CA THR A 377 12.48 22.51 -8.36
C THR A 377 12.84 23.98 -8.19
N LEU A 378 12.11 24.65 -7.31
CA LEU A 378 12.35 26.03 -6.91
C LEU A 378 13.02 26.02 -5.54
N LYS A 379 14.15 26.71 -5.43
CA LYS A 379 14.80 26.95 -4.14
C LYS A 379 14.02 28.00 -3.37
N ARG A 380 13.54 27.63 -2.18
CA ARG A 380 12.93 28.55 -1.21
C ARG A 380 13.85 28.67 -0.01
N THR A 381 14.31 29.88 0.24
CA THR A 381 15.15 30.20 1.39
C THR A 381 14.27 30.73 2.53
N HIS A 382 14.58 30.33 3.75
CA HIS A 382 13.85 30.66 4.95
C HIS A 382 14.80 31.15 6.03
N ASN A 383 14.34 32.09 6.83
CA ASN A 383 15.00 32.50 8.07
C ASN A 383 14.43 31.68 9.22
N ALA A 384 15.28 31.11 10.06
CA ALA A 384 14.84 30.57 11.34
C ALA A 384 14.50 31.73 12.27
N GLY A 385 13.25 31.79 12.73
CA GLY A 385 12.81 32.76 13.74
C GLY A 385 13.21 32.32 15.14
N ASP A 386 13.78 33.23 15.91
CA ASP A 386 14.00 33.07 17.34
C ASP A 386 12.64 33.20 18.05
N ARG A 387 12.24 32.16 18.76
CA ARG A 387 10.92 32.08 19.40
C ARG A 387 10.79 32.95 20.65
N TRP A 388 11.92 33.36 21.24
CA TRP A 388 11.97 34.22 22.40
C TRP A 388 12.02 35.70 22.00
N THR A 389 12.89 36.04 21.04
CA THR A 389 13.08 37.44 20.62
C THR A 389 12.14 37.87 19.50
N GLY A 390 11.55 36.93 18.76
CA GLY A 390 10.78 37.21 17.55
C GLY A 390 11.63 37.66 16.35
N GLY A 391 12.97 37.73 16.52
CA GLY A 391 13.93 38.08 15.48
C GLY A 391 14.39 36.88 14.66
N VAL A 392 15.41 37.09 13.82
CA VAL A 392 16.06 36.01 13.04
C VAL A 392 17.20 35.42 13.88
N VAL A 393 17.27 34.08 13.94
CA VAL A 393 18.42 33.37 14.52
C VAL A 393 19.64 33.60 13.64
N ASP A 394 20.74 34.05 14.22
CA ASP A 394 22.00 34.25 13.49
C ASP A 394 22.53 32.92 12.93
N GLY A 395 22.96 32.93 11.67
CA GLY A 395 23.28 31.70 10.92
C GLY A 395 22.08 30.76 10.65
N GLY A 396 20.85 31.17 11.01
CA GLY A 396 19.63 30.37 10.92
C GLY A 396 18.98 30.32 9.54
N LEU A 397 19.68 30.73 8.48
CA LEU A 397 19.19 30.60 7.11
C LEU A 397 19.08 29.11 6.77
N TYR A 398 18.03 28.67 6.10
CA TYR A 398 17.98 27.33 5.52
C TYR A 398 17.16 27.35 4.24
N ALA A 399 17.42 26.42 3.33
CA ALA A 399 16.71 26.36 2.08
C ALA A 399 16.12 24.99 1.77
N GLU A 400 15.11 24.99 0.92
CA GLU A 400 14.33 23.83 0.54
C GLU A 400 14.05 23.90 -0.95
N GLN A 401 14.22 22.78 -1.64
CA GLN A 401 13.83 22.62 -3.02
C GLN A 401 12.40 22.07 -3.06
N VAL A 402 11.49 22.84 -3.64
CA VAL A 402 10.08 22.48 -3.77
C VAL A 402 9.76 22.26 -5.24
N PRO A 403 9.03 21.20 -5.62
CA PRO A 403 8.56 21.04 -7.00
C PRO A 403 7.84 22.30 -7.48
N ALA A 404 8.16 22.76 -8.69
CA ALA A 404 7.57 23.96 -9.25
C ALA A 404 6.03 23.80 -9.37
N PRO A 405 5.23 24.88 -9.26
CA PRO A 405 3.77 24.83 -9.45
C PRO A 405 3.33 24.26 -10.81
N THR A 406 4.20 24.31 -11.82
CA THR A 406 3.99 23.76 -13.15
C THR A 406 4.22 22.24 -13.23
N THR A 407 4.67 21.61 -12.13
CA THR A 407 4.88 20.17 -12.07
C THR A 407 3.54 19.45 -12.23
N ARG A 408 3.43 18.68 -13.31
CA ARG A 408 2.29 17.78 -13.52
C ARG A 408 2.53 16.49 -12.73
N TRP A 409 1.47 16.00 -12.10
CA TRP A 409 1.47 14.73 -11.37
C TRP A 409 0.52 13.75 -12.06
N ASP A 410 0.78 12.46 -11.91
CA ASP A 410 -0.26 11.47 -12.18
C ASP A 410 -1.37 11.57 -11.12
N SER A 411 -2.46 10.85 -11.36
CA SER A 411 -3.60 10.87 -10.47
C SER A 411 -3.28 10.21 -9.13
N ILE A 412 -3.81 10.74 -8.03
CA ILE A 412 -3.83 10.02 -6.76
C ILE A 412 -4.84 8.87 -6.91
N THR A 413 -4.37 7.64 -6.77
CA THR A 413 -5.20 6.43 -6.88
C THR A 413 -5.38 5.76 -5.52
N LEU A 414 -6.64 5.67 -5.08
CA LEU A 414 -7.06 4.95 -3.90
C LEU A 414 -7.80 3.68 -4.32
N VAL A 415 -7.52 2.56 -3.66
CA VAL A 415 -8.22 1.29 -3.89
C VAL A 415 -8.81 0.83 -2.56
N VAL A 416 -10.13 0.66 -2.53
CA VAL A 416 -10.89 0.17 -1.39
C VAL A 416 -11.23 -1.30 -1.62
N ASP A 417 -10.69 -2.15 -0.75
CA ASP A 417 -11.03 -3.58 -0.71
C ASP A 417 -12.33 -3.79 0.04
N LEU A 418 -13.46 -3.86 -0.68
CA LEU A 418 -14.79 -3.97 -0.09
C LEU A 418 -14.98 -5.27 0.71
N ALA A 419 -14.22 -6.32 0.39
CA ALA A 419 -14.25 -7.59 1.14
C ALA A 419 -13.61 -7.49 2.53
N ARG A 420 -12.86 -6.41 2.82
CA ARG A 420 -12.31 -6.12 4.15
C ARG A 420 -13.24 -5.27 5.01
N LEU A 421 -14.29 -4.73 4.41
CA LEU A 421 -15.36 -4.05 5.09
C LEU A 421 -16.48 -5.08 5.35
N GLY A 422 -17.28 -4.87 6.40
CA GLY A 422 -18.38 -5.76 6.73
C GLY A 422 -19.54 -5.67 5.75
N GLY A 423 -20.76 -5.68 6.30
CA GLY A 423 -21.99 -5.65 5.51
C GLY A 423 -22.18 -4.38 4.66
N PRO A 424 -23.21 -4.35 3.80
CA PRO A 424 -23.49 -3.22 2.91
C PRO A 424 -23.53 -1.85 3.62
N GLY A 425 -24.14 -1.78 4.79
CA GLY A 425 -24.20 -0.55 5.58
C GLY A 425 -22.82 -0.05 6.02
N GLN A 426 -21.93 -0.95 6.49
CA GLN A 426 -20.56 -0.56 6.84
C GLN A 426 -19.74 -0.11 5.62
N ARG A 427 -19.98 -0.71 4.44
CA ARG A 427 -19.35 -0.28 3.19
C ARG A 427 -19.77 1.13 2.80
N ARG A 428 -21.08 1.42 2.86
CA ARG A 428 -21.61 2.77 2.61
C ARG A 428 -21.10 3.77 3.64
N ALA A 429 -21.10 3.43 4.93
CA ALA A 429 -20.59 4.29 5.97
C ALA A 429 -19.10 4.62 5.78
N ALA A 430 -18.29 3.62 5.43
CA ALA A 430 -16.87 3.80 5.15
C ALA A 430 -16.64 4.73 3.94
N LEU A 431 -17.48 4.61 2.90
CA LEU A 431 -17.45 5.52 1.75
C LEU A 431 -17.92 6.93 2.10
N CYS A 432 -18.91 7.10 2.99
CA CYS A 432 -19.30 8.42 3.51
C CYS A 432 -18.11 9.09 4.21
N LEU A 433 -17.46 8.40 5.15
CA LEU A 433 -16.29 8.94 5.85
C LEU A 433 -15.14 9.27 4.90
N LEU A 434 -14.80 8.36 3.97
CA LEU A 434 -13.75 8.60 2.98
C LEU A 434 -14.13 9.77 2.05
N GLY A 435 -15.39 9.87 1.64
CA GLY A 435 -15.91 10.93 0.79
C GLY A 435 -15.85 12.31 1.46
N LEU A 436 -16.11 12.39 2.77
CA LEU A 436 -15.93 13.64 3.54
C LEU A 436 -14.46 14.09 3.55
N VAL A 437 -13.53 13.14 3.73
CA VAL A 437 -12.09 13.44 3.64
C VAL A 437 -11.69 13.91 2.23
N LEU A 438 -12.24 13.28 1.19
CA LEU A 438 -12.01 13.68 -0.20
C LEU A 438 -12.62 15.04 -0.52
N ALA A 439 -13.72 15.42 0.12
CA ALA A 439 -14.28 16.77 0.02
C ALA A 439 -13.35 17.81 0.65
N GLU A 440 -12.73 17.54 1.82
CA GLU A 440 -11.70 18.42 2.40
C GLU A 440 -10.44 18.53 1.52
N LEU A 441 -10.06 17.43 0.86
CA LEU A 441 -8.97 17.43 -0.13
C LEU A 441 -9.34 18.30 -1.34
N ALA A 442 -10.56 18.17 -1.84
CA ALA A 442 -11.05 18.93 -2.99
C ALA A 442 -11.08 20.43 -2.74
N THR A 443 -11.41 20.86 -1.53
CA THR A 443 -11.40 22.29 -1.14
C THR A 443 -10.01 22.84 -0.83
N GLY A 444 -8.94 22.03 -0.93
CA GLY A 444 -7.57 22.43 -0.60
C GLY A 444 -7.28 22.55 0.89
N THR A 445 -8.23 22.19 1.76
CA THR A 445 -8.10 22.29 3.23
C THR A 445 -7.30 21.14 3.85
N LEU A 446 -7.08 20.06 3.09
CA LEU A 446 -6.17 18.98 3.44
C LEU A 446 -4.86 19.09 2.63
N PRO A 447 -3.79 19.67 3.21
CA PRO A 447 -2.50 19.70 2.53
C PRO A 447 -1.82 18.33 2.52
N LEU A 448 -1.07 18.05 1.46
CA LEU A 448 -0.25 16.84 1.33
C LEU A 448 1.25 17.16 1.46
N GLY A 449 2.00 16.22 2.03
CA GLY A 449 3.43 16.39 2.28
C GLY A 449 3.74 17.16 3.56
N SER A 450 4.95 17.69 3.64
CA SER A 450 5.46 18.45 4.78
C SER A 450 5.26 19.96 4.60
N ARG A 451 5.37 20.71 5.71
CA ARG A 451 5.31 22.19 5.74
C ARG A 451 3.96 22.79 5.33
N GLY A 452 2.87 22.08 5.58
CA GLY A 452 1.50 22.61 5.44
C GLY A 452 1.29 23.95 6.16
N THR A 453 1.83 24.10 7.37
CA THR A 453 1.77 25.34 8.16
C THR A 453 2.60 26.50 7.60
N ARG A 454 3.43 26.24 6.58
CA ARG A 454 4.20 27.26 5.85
C ARG A 454 3.61 27.53 4.46
N GLY A 455 2.39 27.05 4.19
CA GLY A 455 1.69 27.26 2.93
C GLY A 455 2.14 26.36 1.79
N LEU A 456 2.85 25.25 2.06
CA LEU A 456 3.11 24.20 1.06
C LEU A 456 2.03 23.11 1.10
N GLY A 457 1.94 22.32 0.05
CA GLY A 457 1.14 21.11 0.04
C GLY A 457 -0.31 21.28 -0.36
N GLU A 458 -0.69 22.47 -0.86
CA GLU A 458 -2.05 22.70 -1.35
C GLU A 458 -2.38 21.75 -2.50
N VAL A 459 -3.60 21.22 -2.49
CA VAL A 459 -4.13 20.33 -3.52
C VAL A 459 -5.32 21.00 -4.18
N SER A 460 -5.25 21.18 -5.49
CA SER A 460 -6.35 21.66 -6.32
C SER A 460 -6.92 20.50 -7.12
N VAL A 461 -8.08 19.98 -6.70
CA VAL A 461 -8.73 18.84 -7.40
C VAL A 461 -9.43 19.34 -8.66
N ARG A 462 -9.12 18.71 -9.79
CA ARG A 462 -9.70 18.98 -11.11
C ARG A 462 -10.80 17.99 -11.49
N ALA A 463 -10.66 16.74 -11.07
CA ALA A 463 -11.67 15.73 -11.27
C ALA A 463 -11.52 14.62 -10.23
N LEU A 464 -12.64 13.98 -9.90
CA LEU A 464 -12.73 12.88 -8.97
C LEU A 464 -13.63 11.81 -9.61
N SER A 465 -13.06 10.62 -9.83
CA SER A 465 -13.73 9.46 -10.41
C SER A 465 -13.81 8.34 -9.38
N LEU A 466 -15.00 7.76 -9.19
CA LEU A 466 -15.20 6.54 -8.40
C LEU A 466 -15.80 5.47 -9.31
N THR A 467 -15.10 4.34 -9.42
CA THR A 467 -15.53 3.18 -10.20
C THR A 467 -15.42 1.90 -9.37
N GLY A 468 -16.22 0.88 -9.69
CA GLY A 468 -16.22 -0.40 -8.98
C GLY A 468 -17.62 -0.95 -8.82
N ASP A 469 -17.93 -1.45 -7.63
CA ASP A 469 -19.19 -2.11 -7.30
C ASP A 469 -20.42 -1.25 -7.63
N THR A 470 -21.16 -1.65 -8.67
CA THR A 470 -22.34 -0.93 -9.17
C THR A 470 -23.53 -1.04 -8.23
N SER A 471 -23.62 -2.10 -7.43
CA SER A 471 -24.67 -2.24 -6.40
C SER A 471 -24.50 -1.25 -5.25
N LEU A 472 -23.25 -0.80 -5.03
CA LEU A 472 -22.91 0.19 -4.02
C LEU A 472 -23.03 1.63 -4.55
N LEU A 473 -22.58 1.89 -5.79
CA LEU A 473 -22.50 3.24 -6.35
C LEU A 473 -23.69 3.67 -7.21
N GLY A 474 -24.49 2.72 -7.71
CA GLY A 474 -25.51 2.97 -8.73
C GLY A 474 -24.95 3.32 -10.13
N GLY A 475 -23.64 3.15 -10.32
CA GLY A 475 -22.89 3.52 -11.53
C GLY A 475 -21.59 4.27 -11.21
N PRO A 476 -20.69 4.49 -12.19
CA PRO A 476 -19.48 5.25 -11.96
C PRO A 476 -19.80 6.72 -11.62
N TRP A 477 -19.11 7.29 -10.65
CA TRP A 477 -19.22 8.72 -10.35
C TRP A 477 -18.09 9.46 -11.05
N GLU A 478 -18.43 10.40 -11.92
CA GLU A 478 -17.48 11.27 -12.62
C GLU A 478 -17.79 12.71 -12.26
N ILE A 479 -17.00 13.28 -11.35
CA ILE A 479 -17.19 14.64 -10.84
C ILE A 479 -16.03 15.50 -11.35
N ARG A 480 -16.33 16.60 -12.03
CA ARG A 480 -15.33 17.47 -12.66
C ARG A 480 -15.45 18.88 -12.11
N ALA A 481 -14.30 19.54 -11.94
CA ALA A 481 -14.26 20.93 -11.55
C ALA A 481 -14.86 21.82 -12.64
N GLY A 482 -15.91 22.55 -12.28
CA GLY A 482 -16.46 23.66 -13.07
C GLY A 482 -15.79 24.99 -12.71
N ALA A 483 -16.52 26.10 -12.89
CA ALA A 483 -16.04 27.45 -12.56
C ALA A 483 -15.63 27.61 -11.09
N GLU A 484 -16.27 26.86 -10.18
CA GLU A 484 -16.00 26.89 -8.75
C GLU A 484 -14.82 26.00 -8.30
N GLY A 485 -14.10 25.40 -9.26
CA GLY A 485 -12.93 24.59 -8.97
C GLY A 485 -13.24 23.40 -8.05
N GLY A 486 -12.33 23.15 -7.11
CA GLY A 486 -12.44 22.04 -6.15
C GLY A 486 -13.61 22.16 -5.16
N THR A 487 -14.11 23.37 -4.88
CA THR A 487 -15.32 23.57 -4.07
C THR A 487 -16.56 23.00 -4.75
N GLY A 488 -16.66 23.16 -6.07
CA GLY A 488 -17.73 22.53 -6.86
C GLY A 488 -17.65 21.00 -6.79
N VAL A 489 -16.44 20.43 -6.95
CA VAL A 489 -16.20 18.99 -6.81
C VAL A 489 -16.64 18.47 -5.44
N ALA A 490 -16.30 19.20 -4.37
CA ALA A 490 -16.71 18.85 -3.02
C ALA A 490 -18.24 18.87 -2.86
N ARG A 491 -18.93 19.90 -3.38
CA ARG A 491 -20.39 19.99 -3.29
C ARG A 491 -21.08 18.82 -4.00
N ASP A 492 -20.66 18.50 -5.21
CA ASP A 492 -21.24 17.42 -6.00
C ASP A 492 -20.97 16.06 -5.36
N LEU A 493 -19.78 15.87 -4.79
CA LEU A 493 -19.45 14.67 -4.02
C LEU A 493 -20.36 14.54 -2.80
N LEU A 494 -20.50 15.60 -2.01
CA LEU A 494 -21.38 15.61 -0.83
C LEU A 494 -22.84 15.32 -1.19
N ALA A 495 -23.32 15.78 -2.35
CA ALA A 495 -24.66 15.44 -2.84
C ALA A 495 -24.82 13.93 -3.09
N ARG A 496 -23.82 13.28 -3.70
CA ARG A 496 -23.82 11.81 -3.88
C ARG A 496 -23.73 11.05 -2.56
N LEU A 497 -22.94 11.54 -1.61
CA LEU A 497 -22.81 10.92 -0.29
C LEU A 497 -24.08 11.00 0.54
N ARG A 498 -24.93 12.02 0.36
CA ARG A 498 -26.24 12.09 1.03
C ARG A 498 -27.13 10.92 0.61
N THR A 499 -27.26 10.68 -0.70
CA THR A 499 -27.99 9.52 -1.21
C THR A 499 -27.39 8.21 -0.70
N LEU A 500 -26.06 8.10 -0.71
CA LEU A 500 -25.38 6.91 -0.18
C LEU A 500 -25.68 6.70 1.32
N ASN A 501 -25.76 7.79 2.09
CA ASN A 501 -26.02 7.75 3.53
C ASN A 501 -27.44 7.28 3.84
N ASP A 502 -28.43 7.69 3.04
CA ASP A 502 -29.82 7.27 3.21
C ASP A 502 -29.97 5.74 3.09
N ASP A 503 -29.11 5.10 2.29
CA ASP A 503 -29.07 3.65 2.07
C ASP A 503 -28.16 2.86 3.04
N VAL A 504 -27.55 3.51 4.04
CA VAL A 504 -26.68 2.86 5.04
C VAL A 504 -27.48 1.91 5.94
N GLY A 505 -28.75 2.24 6.22
CA GLY A 505 -29.58 1.63 7.27
C GLY A 505 -29.28 2.21 8.66
N GLY A 506 -30.29 2.29 9.55
CA GLY A 506 -30.17 2.98 10.85
C GLY A 506 -30.43 4.49 10.75
N ALA A 507 -29.79 5.30 11.61
CA ALA A 507 -29.90 6.76 11.57
C ALA A 507 -28.88 7.40 10.61
N GLY A 508 -27.77 6.71 10.31
CA GLY A 508 -26.82 7.10 9.26
C GLY A 508 -25.43 6.50 9.43
N TRP A 509 -24.49 6.94 8.61
CA TRP A 509 -23.10 6.45 8.62
C TRP A 509 -22.38 6.63 9.99
N THR A 510 -22.83 7.60 10.79
CA THR A 510 -22.23 7.94 12.09
C THR A 510 -22.42 6.83 13.12
N ASP A 511 -23.45 5.98 12.98
CA ASP A 511 -23.70 4.85 13.87
C ASP A 511 -22.54 3.84 13.87
N TYR A 512 -21.78 3.80 12.77
CA TYR A 512 -20.60 2.93 12.59
C TYR A 512 -19.32 3.50 13.21
N LEU A 513 -19.39 4.67 13.87
CA LEU A 513 -18.25 5.29 14.56
C LEU A 513 -18.09 4.82 16.02
N VAL A 514 -19.14 4.26 16.64
CA VAL A 514 -19.12 3.82 18.04
C VAL A 514 -19.03 2.30 18.12
N ASP A 515 -19.97 1.61 17.46
CA ASP A 515 -20.03 0.16 17.42
C ASP A 515 -19.66 -0.36 16.03
N ALA A 516 -18.91 -1.46 15.98
CA ALA A 516 -19.05 -2.35 14.83
C ALA A 516 -20.42 -3.03 14.99
N PRO A 517 -21.40 -2.83 14.09
CA PRO A 517 -22.69 -3.45 14.27
C PRO A 517 -22.51 -4.96 14.43
N ARG A 518 -23.08 -5.50 15.52
CA ARG A 518 -23.13 -6.93 15.76
C ARG A 518 -23.68 -7.60 14.51
N THR A 519 -22.89 -8.49 13.92
CA THR A 519 -23.40 -9.43 12.93
C THR A 519 -24.53 -10.21 13.62
N ALA A 520 -25.68 -10.30 12.97
CA ALA A 520 -26.84 -11.07 13.43
C ALA A 520 -26.60 -12.59 13.39
N GLN A 521 -25.38 -13.05 13.69
CA GLN A 521 -24.97 -14.45 13.77
C GLN A 521 -24.33 -14.83 15.11
N ASP A 522 -24.22 -13.91 16.08
CA ASP A 522 -23.79 -14.25 17.45
C ASP A 522 -24.99 -14.43 18.41
N GLY A 523 -26.09 -14.93 17.87
CA GLY A 523 -27.36 -15.12 18.57
C GLY A 523 -28.07 -16.39 18.14
N GLU A 524 -27.37 -17.52 18.23
CA GLU A 524 -27.88 -18.82 18.71
C GLU A 524 -26.72 -19.78 18.98
#